data_AF-A0A8I0H2D4-F1
#
_entry.id   AF-A0A8I0H2D4-F1
#
_cell.length_a   1.000
_cell.length_b   1.000
_cell.length_c   1.000
_cell.angle_alpha   90.00
_cell.angle_beta   90.00
_cell.angle_gamma   90.00
#
_symmetry.space_group_name_H-M   'P 1'
#
loop_
_entity.id
_entity.type
_entity.pdbx_description
1 polymer ?
#
loop_
_entity_poly.entity_id
_entity_poly.type
_entity_poly.pdbx_seq_one_letter_code
_entity_poly.pdbx_strand_id
1 'polypeptide(L)'
;PDIATVNNVKQNAQNLNNAMTNLNNALQDKTETLNSINFTDADQAKKDAYTNAVSHAEGILSKANGSNASQTEVEQAMQRVNEAKQA
;
A
#
# COMPACT_ATOMS: atom_id res chain seq x y z
N PRO A 1 -9.93 -23.42 -22.76
CA PRO A 1 -8.94 -22.49 -22.20
C PRO A 1 -7.54 -23.07 -22.46
N ASP A 2 -6.61 -22.27 -22.99
CA ASP A 2 -5.23 -22.71 -23.22
C ASP A 2 -4.46 -22.75 -21.89
N ILE A 3 -3.72 -23.83 -21.65
CA ILE A 3 -2.88 -24.02 -20.44
C ILE A 3 -1.92 -22.84 -20.27
N ALA A 4 -1.39 -22.28 -21.36
CA ALA A 4 -0.52 -21.11 -21.31
C ALA A 4 -1.25 -19.87 -20.76
N THR A 5 -2.51 -19.67 -21.15
CA THR A 5 -3.34 -18.56 -20.64
C THR A 5 -3.62 -18.72 -19.14
N VAL A 6 -3.95 -19.95 -18.70
CA VAL A 6 -4.20 -20.24 -17.27
C VAL A 6 -2.93 -20.01 -16.44
N ASN A 7 -1.76 -20.40 -16.93
CA ASN A 7 -0.49 -20.19 -16.25
C ASN A 7 -0.13 -18.69 -16.12
N ASN A 8 -0.37 -17.90 -17.16
CA ASN A 8 -0.16 -16.45 -17.10
C ASN A 8 -1.07 -15.77 -16.06
N VAL A 9 -2.36 -16.13 -16.05
CA VAL A 9 -3.31 -15.61 -15.04
C VAL A 9 -2.86 -15.99 -13.62
N LYS A 10 -2.41 -17.23 -13.41
CA LYS A 10 -1.90 -17.68 -12.12
C LYS A 10 -0.69 -16.86 -11.67
N GLN A 11 0.28 -16.64 -12.56
CA GLN A 11 1.47 -15.86 -12.24
C GLN A 11 1.13 -14.40 -11.89
N ASN A 12 0.24 -13.78 -12.66
CA ASN A 12 -0.20 -12.40 -12.39
C ASN A 12 -0.91 -12.29 -11.04
N ALA A 13 -1.77 -13.25 -10.69
CA ALA A 13 -2.43 -13.28 -9.39
C ALA A 13 -1.43 -13.45 -8.23
N GLN A 14 -0.40 -14.28 -8.40
CA GLN A 14 0.66 -14.45 -7.41
C GLN A 14 1.47 -13.17 -7.22
N ASN A 15 1.84 -12.50 -8.32
CA ASN A 15 2.58 -11.23 -8.26
C ASN A 15 1.76 -10.14 -7.55
N LEU A 16 0.48 -10.00 -7.90
CA LEU A 16 -0.42 -9.06 -7.23
C LEU A 16 -0.56 -9.38 -5.74
N ASN A 17 -0.73 -10.65 -5.37
CA ASN A 17 -0.81 -11.05 -3.96
C ASN A 17 0.45 -10.70 -3.17
N ASN A 18 1.63 -10.88 -3.78
CA ASN A 18 2.90 -10.50 -3.16
C ASN A 18 3.00 -8.98 -2.98
N ALA A 19 2.62 -8.20 -4.00
CA ALA A 19 2.58 -6.74 -3.90
C ALA A 19 1.63 -6.27 -2.79
N MET A 20 0.44 -6.88 -2.68
CA MET A 20 -0.54 -6.57 -1.63
C MET A 20 -0.02 -6.92 -0.24
N THR A 21 0.72 -8.03 -0.11
CA THR A 21 1.37 -8.40 1.16
C THR A 21 2.45 -7.37 1.54
N ASN A 22 3.24 -6.92 0.58
CA ASN A 22 4.25 -5.88 0.81
C ASN A 22 3.63 -4.54 1.20
N LEU A 23 2.52 -4.15 0.55
CA LEU A 23 1.75 -2.96 0.94
C LEU A 23 1.25 -3.05 2.38
N ASN A 24 0.69 -4.20 2.77
CA ASN A 24 0.27 -4.43 4.15
C ASN A 24 1.44 -4.36 5.15
N ASN A 25 2.61 -4.88 4.77
CA ASN A 25 3.81 -4.80 5.60
C ASN A 25 4.30 -3.36 5.80
N ALA A 26 4.23 -2.52 4.76
CA ALA A 26 4.59 -1.11 4.85
C ALA A 26 3.68 -0.29 5.80
N LEU A 27 2.51 -0.82 6.16
CA LEU A 27 1.58 -0.20 7.12
C LEU A 27 1.70 -0.75 8.55
N GLN A 28 2.51 -1.79 8.79
CA GLN A 28 2.56 -2.41 10.13
C GLN A 28 3.06 -1.45 11.22
N ASP A 29 3.93 -0.53 10.87
CA ASP A 29 4.49 0.49 11.78
C ASP A 29 3.66 1.79 11.82
N LYS A 30 2.47 1.80 11.21
CA LYS A 30 1.57 2.97 11.17
C LYS A 30 1.35 3.56 12.55
N THR A 31 0.95 2.73 13.51
CA THR A 31 0.63 3.19 14.87
C THR A 31 1.85 3.80 15.57
N GLU A 32 3.02 3.21 15.39
CA GLU A 32 4.27 3.73 15.94
C GLU A 32 4.63 5.07 15.29
N THR A 33 4.53 5.15 13.96
CA THR A 33 4.81 6.38 13.20
C THR A 33 3.88 7.52 13.63
N LEU A 34 2.56 7.27 13.72
CA LEU A 34 1.57 8.28 14.12
C LEU A 34 1.76 8.79 15.57
N ASN A 35 2.31 7.94 16.45
CA ASN A 35 2.57 8.30 17.84
C ASN A 35 3.99 8.86 18.07
N SER A 36 4.84 8.86 17.04
CA SER A 36 6.22 9.36 17.15
C SER A 36 6.24 10.88 17.25
N ILE A 37 7.18 11.42 18.05
CA ILE A 37 7.39 12.87 18.17
C ILE A 37 7.70 13.49 16.80
N ASN A 38 8.46 12.78 15.96
CA ASN A 38 8.76 13.21 14.59
C ASN A 38 7.48 13.49 13.80
N PHE A 39 6.48 12.62 13.91
CA PHE A 39 5.20 12.82 13.24
C PHE A 39 4.38 13.93 13.90
N THR A 40 4.32 13.99 15.24
CA THR A 40 3.53 15.02 15.94
C THR A 40 4.08 16.43 15.75
N ASP A 41 5.39 16.57 15.58
CA ASP A 41 6.07 17.86 15.38
C ASP A 41 6.20 18.24 13.90
N ALA A 42 5.96 17.30 12.98
CA ALA A 42 6.02 17.57 11.54
C ALA A 42 5.01 18.63 11.10
N ASP A 43 5.36 19.35 10.03
CA ASP A 43 4.46 20.29 9.37
C ASP A 43 3.17 19.61 8.91
N GLN A 44 2.07 20.36 8.89
CA GLN A 44 0.75 19.84 8.53
C GLN A 44 0.76 19.13 7.17
N ALA A 45 1.49 19.66 6.19
CA ALA A 45 1.59 19.04 4.86
C ALA A 45 2.19 17.62 4.90
N LYS A 46 3.18 17.37 5.77
CA LYS A 46 3.79 16.04 5.92
C LYS A 46 2.85 15.07 6.63
N LYS A 47 2.14 15.55 7.67
CA LYS A 47 1.10 14.78 8.36
C LYS A 47 -0.02 14.36 7.40
N ASP A 48 -0.49 15.30 6.58
CA ASP A 48 -1.53 15.06 5.58
C ASP A 48 -1.03 14.09 4.51
N ALA A 49 0.20 14.24 4.02
CA ALA A 49 0.78 13.33 3.04
C ALA A 49 0.82 11.89 3.56
N TYR A 50 1.30 11.68 4.79
CA TYR A 50 1.37 10.34 5.38
C TYR A 50 -0.01 9.74 5.64
N THR A 51 -0.92 10.49 6.26
CA THR A 51 -2.27 10.01 6.56
C THR A 51 -3.07 9.70 5.29
N ASN A 52 -2.95 10.51 4.24
CA ASN A 52 -3.57 10.25 2.95
C ASN A 52 -2.99 9.01 2.26
N ALA A 53 -1.66 8.83 2.30
CA ALA A 53 -1.00 7.66 1.74
C ALA A 53 -1.45 6.37 2.46
N VAL A 54 -1.51 6.41 3.80
CA VAL A 54 -2.01 5.31 4.63
C VAL A 54 -3.47 4.99 4.31
N SER A 55 -4.35 6.00 4.27
CA SER A 55 -5.77 5.80 3.97
C SER A 55 -5.98 5.19 2.59
N HIS A 56 -5.23 5.65 1.58
CA HIS A 56 -5.30 5.07 0.24
C HIS A 56 -4.83 3.61 0.21
N ALA A 57 -3.73 3.29 0.89
CA ALA A 57 -3.23 1.94 1.02
C ALA A 57 -4.21 1.01 1.75
N GLU A 58 -4.85 1.47 2.83
CA GLU A 58 -5.91 0.72 3.53
C GLU A 58 -7.14 0.49 2.65
N GLY A 59 -7.50 1.47 1.82
CA GLY A 59 -8.55 1.33 0.81
C GLY A 59 -8.25 0.22 -0.20
N ILE A 60 -7.02 0.15 -0.69
CA ILE A 60 -6.56 -0.91 -1.60
C ILE A 60 -6.59 -2.28 -0.91
N LEU A 61 -6.10 -2.38 0.33
CA LEU A 61 -6.02 -3.63 1.10
C LEU A 61 -7.37 -4.16 1.57
N SER A 62 -8.41 -3.33 1.55
CA SER A 62 -9.75 -3.72 1.98
C SER A 62 -10.29 -4.87 1.13
N LYS A 63 -10.36 -6.08 1.68
CA LYS A 63 -10.88 -7.25 0.93
C LYS A 63 -12.38 -7.16 0.61
N ALA A 64 -13.12 -6.39 1.40
CA ALA A 64 -14.57 -6.24 1.25
C ALA A 64 -14.95 -5.05 0.34
N ASN A 65 -14.15 -3.97 0.36
CA ASN A 65 -14.48 -2.70 -0.30
C ASN A 65 -13.36 -2.19 -1.23
N GLY A 66 -12.24 -2.89 -1.32
CA GLY A 66 -11.11 -2.52 -2.14
C GLY A 66 -11.42 -2.76 -3.61
N SER A 67 -11.11 -1.76 -4.43
CA SER A 67 -11.15 -1.87 -5.88
C SER A 67 -10.22 -2.99 -6.36
N ASN A 68 -10.47 -3.55 -7.55
CA ASN A 68 -9.55 -4.49 -8.21
C ASN A 68 -8.30 -3.75 -8.70
N ALA A 69 -7.46 -3.31 -7.76
CA ALA A 69 -6.25 -2.57 -8.02
C ALA A 69 -5.27 -3.43 -8.83
N SER A 70 -4.68 -2.81 -9.85
CA SER A 70 -3.57 -3.40 -10.60
C SER A 70 -2.32 -3.50 -9.72
N GLN A 71 -1.40 -4.39 -10.10
CA GLN A 71 -0.11 -4.52 -9.41
C GLN A 71 0.62 -3.17 -9.31
N THR A 72 0.60 -2.39 -10.39
CA THR A 72 1.23 -1.06 -10.43
C THR A 72 0.60 -0.09 -9.44
N GLU A 73 -0.72 -0.08 -9.29
CA GLU A 73 -1.40 0.79 -8.30
C GLU A 73 -1.02 0.41 -6.86
N VAL A 74 -0.90 -0.90 -6.58
CA VAL A 74 -0.45 -1.41 -5.28
C VAL A 74 1.00 -0.97 -4.99
N GLU A 75 1.89 -1.11 -5.96
CA GLU A 75 3.30 -0.69 -5.85
C GLU A 75 3.42 0.82 -5.66
N GLN A 76 2.63 1.62 -6.37
CA GLN A 76 2.60 3.08 -6.21
C GLN A 76 2.07 3.49 -4.83
N ALA A 77 1.03 2.84 -4.31
CA ALA A 77 0.53 3.11 -2.98
C ALA A 77 1.59 2.80 -1.91
N MET A 78 2.30 1.69 -2.06
CA MET A 78 3.41 1.31 -1.17
C MET A 78 4.53 2.36 -1.21
N GLN A 79 4.91 2.80 -2.41
CA GLN A 79 5.95 3.82 -2.57
C GLN A 79 5.54 5.14 -1.89
N ARG A 80 4.29 5.58 -2.06
CA ARG A 80 3.78 6.80 -1.41
C ARG A 80 3.83 6.71 0.11
N VAL A 81 3.48 5.56 0.69
CA VAL A 81 3.59 5.35 2.15
C VAL A 81 5.03 5.48 2.60
N ASN A 82 5.97 4.83 1.88
CA ASN A 82 7.39 4.87 2.22
C ASN A 82 8.01 6.25 2.08
N GLU A 83 7.65 7.00 1.03
CA GLU A 83 8.10 8.38 0.81
C GLU A 83 7.56 9.32 1.87
N ALA A 84 6.25 9.24 2.16
CA ALA A 84 5.63 10.10 3.15
C ALA A 84 6.13 9.82 4.58
N LYS A 85 6.58 8.59 4.87
CA LYS A 85 7.21 8.23 6.14
C LYS A 85 8.61 8.83 6.31
N GLN A 86 9.33 9.03 5.21
CA GLN A 86 10.71 9.53 5.19
C GLN A 86 10.82 11.06 4.99
N ALA A 87 9.70 11.72 4.70
CA ALA A 87 9.62 13.15 4.41
C ALA A 87 9.80 14.02 5.66
#